data_AF-A0AA86S3D8-F1
#
_entry.id   AF-A0AA86S3D8-F1
#
_cell.length_a   1.000
_cell.length_b   1.000
_cell.length_c   1.000
_cell.angle_alpha   90.00
_cell.angle_beta   90.00
_cell.angle_gamma   90.00
#
_symmetry.space_group_name_H-M   'P 1'
#
loop_
_entity.id
_entity.type
_entity.pdbx_description
1 polymer ?
#
loop_
_entity_poly.entity_id
_entity_poly.type
_entity_poly.pdbx_seq_one_letter_code
_entity_poly.pdbx_strand_id
1 'polypeptide(L)'
;MADKLNLKNPAVKRILQEVKEMQSNLSEDYISLPLEENIFEWQFAIRGPRDTEFEGGIYHGRIQLPSEYPFKPPSFMLLTPSGRFETQTKICLSISNHHPEHWQPSWSVRTALVALIAFMPSNPNGALGSLNYKKEDRRALAIKSREAPPKFGTPERQRLFDEIHEYMLSKSSPVPECGPSQVSEEQSNTEEAEALVNLQNPEPLPEGEGNPDEAGDGIVEEQEHPVNAIPNPAGVDVSMENTSSVSINQVLQKSDARVQILKPETRAQKPDDRLFTLAAIGLTVAIVVLLLKKFIKSTEHGAVFMGES
;
A
#
# COMPACT_ATOMS: atom_id res chain seq x y z
N MET A 1 -5.47 11.71 -21.61
CA MET A 1 -5.71 11.58 -20.14
C MET A 1 -5.78 12.92 -19.41
N ALA A 2 -4.91 13.90 -19.70
CA ALA A 2 -4.91 15.18 -18.99
C ALA A 2 -6.19 16.01 -19.19
N ASP A 3 -6.87 15.87 -20.34
CA ASP A 3 -7.97 16.77 -20.73
C ASP A 3 -9.31 16.49 -20.04
N LYS A 4 -9.44 15.37 -19.31
CA LYS A 4 -10.69 14.97 -18.61
C LYS A 4 -10.61 15.07 -17.09
N LEU A 5 -9.43 15.35 -16.53
CA LEU A 5 -9.21 15.38 -15.08
C LEU A 5 -9.16 16.82 -14.57
N ASN A 6 -9.87 17.10 -13.48
CA ASN A 6 -9.84 18.42 -12.86
C ASN A 6 -8.51 18.66 -12.13
N LEU A 7 -7.49 19.13 -12.85
CA LEU A 7 -6.17 19.46 -12.31
C LEU A 7 -6.17 20.60 -11.28
N LYS A 8 -7.29 21.33 -11.11
CA LYS A 8 -7.41 22.30 -10.01
C LYS A 8 -7.66 21.61 -8.67
N ASN A 9 -8.19 20.39 -8.67
CA ASN A 9 -8.40 19.62 -7.46
C ASN A 9 -7.04 19.12 -6.89
N PRO A 10 -6.68 19.47 -5.65
CA PRO A 10 -5.43 19.03 -5.03
C PRO A 10 -5.33 17.50 -4.90
N ALA A 11 -6.43 16.79 -4.69
CA ALA A 11 -6.46 15.33 -4.63
C ALA A 11 -6.05 14.71 -5.96
N VAL A 12 -6.57 15.24 -7.07
CA VAL A 12 -6.22 14.80 -8.43
C VAL A 12 -4.74 15.01 -8.70
N LYS A 13 -4.20 16.19 -8.35
CA LYS A 13 -2.76 16.47 -8.46
C LYS A 13 -1.92 15.48 -7.66
N ARG A 14 -2.33 15.21 -6.42
CA ARG A 14 -1.66 14.26 -5.53
C ARG A 14 -1.66 12.84 -6.11
N ILE A 15 -2.81 12.36 -6.56
CA ILE A 15 -2.99 11.04 -7.18
C ILE A 15 -2.09 10.90 -8.41
N LEU A 16 -2.10 11.87 -9.32
CA LEU A 16 -1.26 11.82 -10.53
C LEU A 16 0.24 11.82 -10.20
N GLN A 17 0.65 12.54 -9.15
CA GLN A 17 2.03 12.53 -8.68
C GLN A 17 2.41 11.15 -8.13
N GLU A 18 1.55 10.51 -7.33
CA GLU A 18 1.79 9.15 -6.82
C GLU A 18 1.81 8.11 -7.93
N VAL A 19 0.92 8.20 -8.91
CA VAL A 19 0.94 7.31 -10.09
C VAL A 19 2.29 7.40 -10.80
N LYS A 20 2.78 8.64 -11.03
CA LYS A 20 4.09 8.86 -11.65
C LYS A 20 5.22 8.28 -10.81
N GLU A 21 5.19 8.48 -9.49
CA GLU A 21 6.18 7.94 -8.56
C GLU A 21 6.20 6.41 -8.60
N MET A 22 5.02 5.78 -8.52
CA MET A 22 4.86 4.33 -8.55
C MET A 22 5.35 3.72 -9.87
N GLN A 23 5.02 4.33 -11.00
CA GLN A 23 5.51 3.90 -12.31
C GLN A 23 7.04 4.06 -12.46
N SER A 24 7.61 5.07 -11.81
CA SER A 24 9.05 5.36 -11.91
C SER A 24 9.93 4.45 -11.05
N ASN A 25 9.34 3.79 -10.05
CA ASN A 25 10.01 2.91 -9.11
C ASN A 25 9.10 1.73 -8.75
N LEU A 26 9.14 0.70 -9.58
CA LEU A 26 8.34 -0.51 -9.43
C LEU A 26 8.85 -1.32 -8.23
N SER A 27 7.90 -1.88 -7.47
CA SER A 27 8.20 -2.79 -6.36
C SER A 27 8.16 -4.23 -6.85
N GLU A 28 9.00 -5.10 -6.29
CA GLU A 28 8.87 -6.54 -6.50
C GLU A 28 7.72 -7.14 -5.69
N ASP A 29 7.34 -6.51 -4.57
CA ASP A 29 6.36 -7.08 -3.63
C ASP A 29 4.92 -6.76 -4.01
N TYR A 30 4.70 -5.74 -4.84
CA TYR A 30 3.35 -5.34 -5.24
C TYR A 30 3.34 -4.56 -6.56
N ILE A 31 2.16 -4.55 -7.17
CA ILE A 31 1.82 -3.63 -8.25
C ILE A 31 0.46 -3.00 -7.95
N SER A 32 0.28 -1.74 -8.32
CA SER A 32 -1.03 -1.09 -8.24
C SER A 32 -1.18 -0.05 -9.33
N LEU A 33 -2.38 0.01 -9.91
CA LEU A 33 -2.73 0.88 -11.02
C LEU A 33 -4.10 1.52 -10.77
N PRO A 34 -4.27 2.83 -11.05
CA PRO A 34 -5.57 3.48 -11.05
C PRO A 34 -6.43 2.96 -12.21
N LEU A 35 -7.74 2.96 -12.01
CA LEU A 35 -8.68 2.69 -13.10
C LEU A 35 -8.74 3.85 -14.08
N GLU A 36 -8.93 3.53 -15.36
CA GLU A 36 -9.00 4.54 -16.43
C GLU A 36 -10.24 5.41 -16.31
N GLU A 37 -11.37 4.81 -15.93
CA GLU A 37 -12.64 5.50 -15.75
C GLU A 37 -12.69 6.33 -14.46
N ASN A 38 -11.92 5.94 -13.44
CA ASN A 38 -11.92 6.60 -12.13
C ASN A 38 -10.58 6.47 -11.40
N ILE A 39 -9.77 7.54 -11.44
CA ILE A 39 -8.45 7.58 -10.77
C ILE A 39 -8.50 7.55 -9.23
N PHE A 40 -9.70 7.66 -8.62
CA PHE A 40 -9.90 7.49 -7.19
C PHE A 40 -10.08 6.02 -6.80
N GLU A 41 -10.18 5.11 -7.76
CA GLU A 41 -10.21 3.68 -7.51
C GLU A 41 -9.01 3.02 -8.19
N TRP A 42 -8.30 2.19 -7.43
CA TRP A 42 -7.10 1.52 -7.90
C TRP A 42 -7.27 0.02 -7.71
N GLN A 43 -6.69 -0.75 -8.62
CA GLN A 43 -6.49 -2.18 -8.42
C GLN A 43 -5.06 -2.44 -7.98
N PHE A 44 -4.86 -3.47 -7.18
CA PHE A 44 -3.54 -3.89 -6.77
C PHE A 44 -3.42 -5.40 -6.67
N ALA A 45 -2.19 -5.88 -6.74
CA ALA A 45 -1.82 -7.20 -6.27
C ALA A 45 -0.58 -7.09 -5.39
N ILE A 46 -0.60 -7.82 -4.27
CA ILE A 46 0.56 -7.97 -3.38
C ILE A 46 1.04 -9.42 -3.39
N ARG A 47 2.33 -9.62 -3.18
CA ARG A 47 2.90 -10.93 -2.86
C ARG A 47 2.70 -11.21 -1.38
N GLY A 48 2.45 -12.46 -1.06
CA GLY A 48 2.52 -12.91 0.32
C GLY A 48 3.92 -12.70 0.91
N PRO A 49 4.02 -12.16 2.14
CA PRO A 49 5.31 -12.00 2.82
C PRO A 49 6.09 -13.31 2.90
N ARG A 50 7.41 -13.22 2.71
CA ARG A 50 8.33 -14.36 2.86
C ARG A 50 8.35 -14.86 4.30
N ASP A 51 8.65 -16.15 4.48
CA ASP A 51 8.73 -16.83 5.76
C ASP A 51 7.40 -16.81 6.55
N THR A 52 6.27 -16.74 5.83
CA THR A 52 4.92 -16.77 6.40
C THR A 52 4.03 -17.79 5.69
N GLU A 53 2.88 -18.09 6.25
CA GLU A 53 1.88 -18.95 5.61
C GLU A 53 1.24 -18.36 4.34
N PHE A 54 1.54 -17.11 4.01
CA PHE A 54 1.09 -16.44 2.79
C PHE A 54 2.12 -16.51 1.66
N GLU A 55 3.36 -16.94 1.95
CA GLU A 55 4.47 -16.88 1.01
C GLU A 55 4.13 -17.54 -0.34
N GLY A 56 4.54 -16.87 -1.42
CA GLY A 56 4.31 -17.32 -2.79
C GLY A 56 2.89 -17.07 -3.32
N GLY A 57 1.95 -16.66 -2.48
CA GLY A 57 0.61 -16.23 -2.88
C GLY A 57 0.60 -14.88 -3.61
N ILE A 58 -0.42 -14.68 -4.45
CA ILE A 58 -0.71 -13.44 -5.19
C ILE A 58 -2.10 -12.95 -4.79
N TYR A 59 -2.16 -11.91 -3.98
CA TYR A 59 -3.41 -11.41 -3.41
C TYR A 59 -3.84 -10.14 -4.11
N HIS A 60 -4.93 -10.23 -4.87
CA HIS A 60 -5.54 -9.10 -5.56
C HIS A 60 -6.52 -8.37 -4.64
N GLY A 61 -6.62 -7.06 -4.86
CA GLY A 61 -7.53 -6.20 -4.13
C GLY A 61 -7.77 -4.88 -4.85
N ARG A 62 -8.52 -4.01 -4.16
CA ARG A 62 -8.81 -2.66 -4.63
C ARG A 62 -8.61 -1.61 -3.53
N ILE A 63 -8.25 -0.41 -3.96
CA ILE A 63 -8.08 0.77 -3.13
C ILE A 63 -9.14 1.78 -3.53
N GLN A 64 -9.84 2.33 -2.54
CA GLN A 64 -10.74 3.46 -2.74
C GLN A 64 -10.15 4.69 -2.05
N LEU A 65 -9.87 5.72 -2.84
CA LEU A 65 -9.39 7.02 -2.38
C LEU A 65 -10.59 7.96 -2.17
N PRO A 66 -10.74 8.60 -1.01
CA PRO A 66 -11.77 9.60 -0.80
C PRO A 66 -11.50 10.87 -1.62
N SER A 67 -12.51 11.71 -1.82
CA SER A 67 -12.37 12.98 -2.55
C SER A 67 -11.44 13.96 -1.83
N GLU A 68 -11.29 13.83 -0.51
CA GLU A 68 -10.39 14.63 0.32
C GLU A 68 -8.98 14.02 0.46
N TYR A 69 -8.64 12.96 -0.28
CA TYR A 69 -7.28 12.42 -0.29
C TYR A 69 -6.25 13.51 -0.65
N PRO A 70 -5.11 13.61 0.05
CA PRO A 70 -4.57 12.71 1.08
C PRO A 70 -4.91 13.14 2.51
N PHE A 71 -5.86 14.05 2.74
CA PHE A 71 -6.23 14.46 4.11
C PHE A 71 -7.09 13.42 4.82
N LYS A 72 -7.78 12.57 4.05
CA LYS A 72 -8.42 11.35 4.55
C LYS A 72 -7.70 10.11 3.99
N PRO A 73 -7.58 9.04 4.78
CA PRO A 73 -6.91 7.80 4.38
C PRO A 73 -7.68 7.03 3.29
N PRO A 74 -6.99 6.16 2.54
CA PRO A 74 -7.61 5.21 1.63
C PRO A 74 -8.34 4.07 2.36
N SER A 75 -9.25 3.39 1.66
CA SER A 75 -9.85 2.12 2.07
C SER A 75 -9.34 0.96 1.21
N PHE A 76 -8.99 -0.17 1.84
CA PHE A 76 -8.49 -1.37 1.16
C PHE A 76 -9.49 -2.51 1.30
N MET A 77 -9.62 -3.30 0.23
CA MET A 77 -10.39 -4.56 0.22
C MET A 77 -9.60 -5.61 -0.56
N LEU A 78 -9.44 -6.80 0.02
CA LEU A 78 -8.96 -7.97 -0.73
C LEU A 78 -10.10 -8.63 -1.49
N LEU A 79 -9.78 -9.14 -2.66
CA LEU A 79 -10.68 -9.92 -3.51
C LEU A 79 -10.24 -11.39 -3.59
N THR A 80 -8.93 -11.64 -3.51
CA THR A 80 -8.39 -13.00 -3.38
C THR A 80 -8.59 -13.50 -1.94
N PRO A 81 -9.20 -14.68 -1.73
CA PRO A 81 -9.28 -15.31 -0.42
C PRO A 81 -7.88 -15.61 0.15
N SER A 82 -7.58 -15.08 1.33
CA SER A 82 -6.30 -15.30 2.02
C SER A 82 -6.41 -16.10 3.30
N GLY A 83 -7.62 -16.30 3.84
CA GLY A 83 -7.82 -16.85 5.18
C GLY A 83 -7.38 -15.91 6.31
N ARG A 84 -7.03 -14.66 5.95
CA ARG A 84 -6.65 -13.57 6.86
C ARG A 84 -7.66 -12.43 6.89
N PHE A 85 -8.17 -12.04 5.72
CA PHE A 85 -9.19 -11.00 5.62
C PHE A 85 -10.38 -11.52 4.84
N GLU A 86 -11.57 -11.18 5.30
CA GLU A 86 -12.82 -11.40 4.58
C GLU A 86 -12.79 -10.64 3.26
N THR A 87 -13.19 -11.31 2.19
CA THR A 87 -13.13 -10.71 0.86
C THR A 87 -14.17 -9.60 0.72
N GLN A 88 -13.88 -8.59 -0.11
CA GLN A 88 -14.74 -7.44 -0.37
C GLN A 88 -15.13 -6.61 0.88
N THR A 89 -14.49 -6.89 2.03
CA THR A 89 -14.70 -6.17 3.28
C THR A 89 -13.58 -5.17 3.50
N LYS A 90 -13.92 -3.96 4.00
CA LYS A 90 -12.94 -2.92 4.28
C LYS A 90 -11.98 -3.39 5.38
N ILE A 91 -10.69 -3.39 5.07
CA ILE A 91 -9.64 -3.76 6.01
C ILE A 91 -9.31 -2.58 6.91
N CYS A 92 -9.32 -2.85 8.21
CA CYS A 92 -8.97 -1.87 9.23
C CYS A 92 -7.51 -2.03 9.60
N LEU A 93 -6.70 -1.09 9.12
CA LEU A 93 -5.30 -0.92 9.49
C LEU A 93 -5.24 0.31 10.41
N SER A 94 -4.22 0.40 11.28
CA SER A 94 -3.92 1.65 12.00
C SER A 94 -3.68 2.84 11.05
N ILE A 95 -3.50 2.57 9.75
CA ILE A 95 -3.29 3.56 8.69
C ILE A 95 -4.44 3.65 7.68
N SER A 96 -5.57 2.96 7.90
CA SER A 96 -6.73 3.02 7.01
C SER A 96 -7.85 3.89 7.59
N ASN A 97 -8.92 4.11 6.83
CA ASN A 97 -10.08 4.93 7.22
C ASN A 97 -10.80 4.52 8.50
N HIS A 98 -10.38 3.45 9.18
CA HIS A 98 -10.88 3.11 10.51
C HIS A 98 -10.19 3.90 11.64
N HIS A 99 -8.96 4.37 11.42
CA HIS A 99 -8.19 5.19 12.37
C HIS A 99 -7.69 6.48 11.71
N PRO A 100 -8.60 7.38 11.31
CA PRO A 100 -8.24 8.62 10.63
C PRO A 100 -7.29 9.51 11.45
N GLU A 101 -7.28 9.39 12.77
CA GLU A 101 -6.39 10.08 13.71
C GLU A 101 -4.91 9.71 13.56
N HIS A 102 -4.63 8.51 13.06
CA HIS A 102 -3.26 8.02 12.87
C HIS A 102 -2.75 8.21 11.44
N TRP A 103 -3.65 8.50 10.49
CA TRP A 103 -3.27 8.78 9.12
C TRP A 103 -2.53 10.13 9.00
N GLN A 104 -1.38 10.10 8.32
CA GLN A 104 -0.63 11.30 8.00
C GLN A 104 -0.75 11.60 6.50
N PRO A 105 -1.14 12.82 6.08
CA PRO A 105 -1.23 13.16 4.66
C PRO A 105 0.08 13.04 3.87
N SER A 106 1.21 12.93 4.55
CA SER A 106 2.51 12.61 3.94
C SER A 106 2.64 11.17 3.47
N TRP A 107 1.82 10.25 3.99
CA TRP A 107 1.78 8.85 3.54
C TRP A 107 1.08 8.74 2.19
N SER A 108 1.51 7.78 1.38
CA SER A 108 1.07 7.51 0.02
C SER A 108 0.46 6.11 -0.12
N VAL A 109 -0.13 5.82 -1.28
CA VAL A 109 -0.58 4.47 -1.66
C VAL A 109 0.55 3.46 -1.53
N ARG A 110 1.78 3.82 -1.94
CA ARG A 110 2.98 2.99 -1.77
C ARG A 110 3.20 2.60 -0.30
N THR A 111 3.25 3.59 0.60
CA THR A 111 3.50 3.30 2.02
C THR A 111 2.38 2.47 2.63
N ALA A 112 1.14 2.69 2.18
CA ALA A 112 0.00 1.94 2.67
C ALA A 112 -0.02 0.48 2.20
N LEU A 113 0.40 0.20 0.95
CA LEU A 113 0.56 -1.17 0.45
C LEU A 113 1.67 -1.92 1.20
N VAL A 114 2.80 -1.26 1.48
CA VAL A 114 3.89 -1.85 2.29
C VAL A 114 3.39 -2.21 3.69
N ALA A 115 2.63 -1.33 4.33
CA ALA A 115 2.04 -1.60 5.63
C ALA A 115 0.99 -2.74 5.58
N LEU A 116 0.18 -2.83 4.52
CA LEU A 116 -0.74 -3.95 4.32
C LEU A 116 0.01 -5.30 4.25
N ILE A 117 1.11 -5.35 3.50
CA ILE A 117 1.97 -6.54 3.38
C ILE A 117 2.54 -6.92 4.75
N ALA A 118 3.11 -5.95 5.47
CA ALA A 118 3.66 -6.17 6.81
C ALA A 118 2.60 -6.60 7.85
N PHE A 119 1.34 -6.22 7.64
CA PHE A 119 0.23 -6.55 8.53
C PHE A 119 -0.38 -7.94 8.29
N MET A 120 -0.19 -8.53 7.10
CA MET A 120 -0.73 -9.86 6.77
C MET A 120 -0.41 -10.96 7.81
N PRO A 121 0.84 -11.13 8.31
CA PRO A 121 1.19 -12.18 9.27
C PRO A 121 0.90 -11.83 10.74
N SER A 122 0.37 -10.64 11.02
CA SER A 122 0.04 -10.24 12.39
C SER A 122 -1.09 -11.08 12.98
N ASN A 123 -1.31 -11.00 14.30
CA ASN A 123 -2.43 -11.70 14.95
C ASN A 123 -3.79 -11.20 14.40
N PRO A 124 -4.78 -12.09 14.14
CA PRO A 124 -6.10 -11.70 13.63
C PRO A 124 -6.97 -10.93 14.60
N ASN A 125 -6.67 -10.95 15.90
CA ASN A 125 -7.49 -10.31 16.90
C ASN A 125 -7.52 -8.79 16.72
N GLY A 126 -8.72 -8.20 16.85
CA GLY A 126 -8.89 -6.74 16.93
C GLY A 126 -9.02 -5.98 15.61
N ALA A 127 -8.98 -6.64 14.45
CA ALA A 127 -9.21 -5.99 13.15
C ALA A 127 -10.56 -6.38 12.54
N LEU A 128 -11.34 -5.39 12.08
CA LEU A 128 -12.60 -5.64 11.36
C LEU A 128 -12.32 -6.43 10.06
N GLY A 129 -13.14 -7.44 9.80
CA GLY A 129 -13.00 -8.31 8.64
C GLY A 129 -11.83 -9.29 8.74
N SER A 130 -11.28 -9.52 9.94
CA SER A 130 -10.23 -10.51 10.15
C SER A 130 -10.76 -11.94 10.20
N LEU A 131 -10.01 -12.89 9.64
CA LEU A 131 -10.28 -14.32 9.63
C LEU A 131 -9.11 -15.08 10.30
N ASN A 132 -9.45 -16.13 11.06
CA ASN A 132 -8.47 -16.94 11.80
C ASN A 132 -8.40 -18.38 11.27
N TYR A 133 -8.00 -18.53 10.00
CA TYR A 133 -7.78 -19.84 9.39
C TYR A 133 -6.48 -20.46 9.91
N LYS A 134 -6.39 -21.79 9.88
CA LYS A 134 -5.14 -22.49 10.21
C LYS A 134 -4.05 -22.15 9.19
N LYS A 135 -2.79 -22.27 9.60
CA LYS A 135 -1.64 -21.94 8.73
C LYS A 135 -1.61 -22.81 7.47
N GLU A 136 -2.04 -24.06 7.58
CA GLU A 136 -2.09 -25.01 6.47
C GLU A 136 -3.14 -24.59 5.42
N ASP A 137 -4.32 -24.15 5.88
CA ASP A 137 -5.38 -23.65 5.00
C ASP A 137 -4.96 -22.36 4.30
N ARG A 138 -4.26 -21.46 5.01
CA ARG A 138 -3.69 -20.22 4.43
C ARG A 138 -2.65 -20.53 3.35
N ARG A 139 -1.80 -21.54 3.54
CA ARG A 139 -0.85 -22.02 2.52
C ARG A 139 -1.55 -22.59 1.30
N ALA A 140 -2.61 -23.39 1.50
CA ALA A 140 -3.42 -23.90 0.39
C ALA A 140 -4.05 -22.76 -0.42
N LEU A 141 -4.55 -21.72 0.26
CA LEU A 141 -5.06 -20.51 -0.39
C LEU A 141 -3.97 -19.71 -1.12
N ALA A 142 -2.75 -19.65 -0.57
CA ALA A 142 -1.60 -19.02 -1.24
C ALA A 142 -1.29 -19.72 -2.57
N ILE A 143 -1.28 -21.05 -2.60
CA ILE A 143 -1.09 -21.82 -3.84
C ILE A 143 -2.24 -21.54 -4.83
N LYS A 144 -3.49 -21.67 -4.38
CA LYS A 144 -4.69 -21.45 -5.20
C LYS A 144 -4.75 -20.05 -5.80
N SER A 145 -4.27 -19.04 -5.07
CA SER A 145 -4.29 -17.65 -5.52
C SER A 145 -3.53 -17.38 -6.83
N ARG A 146 -2.65 -18.31 -7.23
CA ARG A 146 -1.83 -18.23 -8.45
C ARG A 146 -2.51 -18.78 -9.68
N GLU A 147 -3.61 -19.52 -9.53
CA GLU A 147 -4.28 -20.21 -10.64
C GLU A 147 -5.03 -19.21 -11.54
N ALA A 148 -5.69 -18.24 -10.93
CA ALA A 148 -6.45 -17.21 -11.64
C ALA A 148 -6.63 -15.95 -10.79
N PRO A 149 -6.75 -14.77 -11.42
CA PRO A 149 -7.20 -13.56 -10.75
C PRO A 149 -8.67 -13.67 -10.32
N PRO A 150 -9.11 -12.86 -9.33
CA PRO A 150 -10.51 -12.80 -8.95
C PRO A 150 -11.39 -12.32 -10.13
N LYS A 151 -12.64 -12.77 -10.15
CA LYS A 151 -13.65 -12.29 -11.10
C LYS A 151 -14.46 -11.16 -10.46
N PHE A 152 -14.26 -9.93 -10.93
CA PHE A 152 -14.85 -8.75 -10.30
C PHE A 152 -15.03 -7.57 -11.26
N GLY A 153 -16.22 -6.96 -11.26
CA GLY A 153 -16.51 -5.72 -11.98
C GLY A 153 -16.85 -5.92 -13.46
N THR A 154 -16.66 -4.86 -14.25
CA THR A 154 -16.89 -4.85 -15.71
C THR A 154 -15.78 -5.60 -16.46
N PRO A 155 -15.97 -5.96 -17.74
CA PRO A 155 -14.92 -6.57 -18.55
C PRO A 155 -13.61 -5.77 -18.58
N GLU A 156 -13.70 -4.45 -18.61
CA GLU A 156 -12.54 -3.54 -18.61
C GLU A 156 -11.76 -3.64 -17.29
N ARG A 157 -12.47 -3.65 -16.16
CA ARG A 157 -11.87 -3.86 -14.84
C ARG A 157 -11.25 -5.25 -14.71
N GLN A 158 -11.90 -6.26 -15.29
CA GLN A 158 -11.37 -7.62 -15.28
C GLN A 158 -10.06 -7.71 -16.06
N ARG A 159 -9.96 -7.06 -17.22
CA ARG A 159 -8.72 -7.03 -18.02
C ARG A 159 -7.53 -6.51 -17.22
N LEU A 160 -7.74 -5.49 -16.38
CA LEU A 160 -6.67 -4.94 -15.55
C LEU A 160 -6.22 -5.94 -14.46
N PHE A 161 -7.14 -6.69 -13.85
CA PHE A 161 -6.77 -7.78 -12.94
C PHE A 161 -6.00 -8.88 -13.64
N ASP A 162 -6.43 -9.26 -14.85
CA ASP A 162 -5.77 -10.29 -15.66
C ASP A 162 -4.34 -9.84 -16.01
N GLU A 163 -4.15 -8.59 -16.44
CA GLU A 163 -2.84 -8.01 -16.76
C GLU A 163 -1.91 -7.95 -15.52
N ILE A 164 -2.44 -7.45 -14.40
CA ILE A 164 -1.71 -7.41 -13.12
C ILE A 164 -1.29 -8.81 -12.70
N HIS A 165 -2.16 -9.81 -12.88
CA HIS A 165 -1.88 -11.18 -12.46
C HIS A 165 -0.77 -11.81 -13.30
N GLU A 166 -0.84 -11.69 -14.63
CA GLU A 166 0.23 -12.15 -15.52
C GLU A 166 1.56 -11.48 -15.17
N TYR A 167 1.55 -10.17 -14.92
CA TYR A 167 2.75 -9.46 -14.51
C TYR A 167 3.34 -10.03 -13.22
N MET A 168 2.51 -10.21 -12.18
CA MET A 168 2.95 -10.75 -10.89
C MET A 168 3.51 -12.17 -11.04
N LEU A 169 2.86 -13.02 -11.83
CA LEU A 169 3.32 -14.37 -12.14
C LEU A 169 4.69 -14.34 -12.82
N SER A 170 4.86 -13.50 -13.85
CA SER A 170 6.11 -13.38 -14.63
C SER A 170 7.33 -12.99 -13.79
N LYS A 171 7.10 -12.33 -12.64
CA LYS A 171 8.14 -11.84 -11.73
C LYS A 171 8.28 -12.68 -10.47
N SER A 172 7.39 -13.65 -10.22
CA SER A 172 7.33 -14.42 -8.98
C SER A 172 8.07 -15.76 -9.10
N SER A 173 8.83 -16.13 -8.07
CA SER A 173 9.31 -17.50 -7.92
C SER A 173 8.14 -18.44 -7.56
N PRO A 174 8.24 -19.76 -7.85
CA PRO A 174 7.29 -20.74 -7.38
C PRO A 174 7.16 -20.74 -5.84
N VAL A 175 6.00 -21.15 -5.33
CA VAL A 175 5.75 -21.29 -3.88
C VAL A 175 6.74 -22.31 -3.29
N PRO A 176 7.45 -22.01 -2.20
CA PRO A 176 8.29 -23.00 -1.53
C PRO A 176 7.46 -24.22 -1.09
N GLU A 177 7.88 -25.42 -1.48
CA GLU A 177 7.25 -26.64 -0.99
C GLU A 177 7.51 -26.80 0.52
N CYS A 178 6.45 -27.00 1.30
CA CYS A 178 6.59 -27.36 2.70
C CYS A 178 6.94 -28.85 2.80
N GLY A 179 8.19 -29.17 3.07
CA GLY A 179 8.57 -30.54 3.46
C GLY A 179 7.86 -30.96 4.76
N PRO A 180 7.61 -32.27 4.98
CA PRO A 180 7.03 -32.74 6.22
C PRO A 180 8.09 -32.67 7.33
N SER A 181 7.99 -31.73 8.25
CA SER A 181 8.84 -31.69 9.45
C SER A 181 8.09 -31.14 10.65
N GLN A 182 7.66 -32.10 11.47
CA GLN A 182 7.53 -32.09 12.93
C GLN A 182 6.72 -30.97 13.58
N VAL A 183 5.45 -31.30 13.81
CA VAL A 183 4.62 -30.72 14.87
C VAL A 183 5.24 -31.13 16.21
N SER A 184 5.98 -30.23 16.84
CA SER A 184 6.19 -30.26 18.29
C SER A 184 4.99 -29.55 18.91
N GLU A 185 4.12 -30.33 19.52
CA GLU A 185 3.03 -29.83 20.35
C GLU A 185 3.62 -29.12 21.58
N GLU A 186 3.64 -27.79 21.57
CA GLU A 186 3.74 -27.03 22.81
C GLU A 186 2.32 -26.68 23.27
N GLN A 187 1.79 -27.55 24.14
CA GLN A 187 0.70 -27.22 25.03
C GLN A 187 1.18 -26.13 26.01
N SER A 188 0.57 -24.96 25.98
CA SER A 188 0.68 -24.01 27.09
C SER A 188 -0.68 -23.83 27.76
N ASN A 189 -0.87 -24.58 28.85
CA ASN A 189 -1.77 -24.20 29.92
C ASN A 189 -1.15 -22.99 30.61
N THR A 190 -1.84 -21.84 30.64
CA THR A 190 -1.72 -20.87 31.73
C THR A 190 -2.99 -20.03 31.78
N GLU A 191 -3.94 -20.44 32.61
CA GLU A 191 -4.80 -19.49 33.33
C GLU A 191 -4.01 -18.93 34.52
N GLU A 192 -4.41 -17.74 34.96
CA GLU A 192 -3.99 -17.01 36.18
C GLU A 192 -2.82 -16.01 36.09
N ALA A 193 -3.16 -14.79 35.67
CA ALA A 193 -3.07 -13.56 36.48
C ALA A 193 -4.04 -12.58 35.80
N GLU A 194 -5.07 -12.02 36.43
CA GLU A 194 -4.95 -11.01 37.48
C GLU A 194 -6.22 -11.02 38.35
N ALA A 195 -6.03 -11.03 39.66
CA ALA A 195 -7.04 -10.68 40.64
C ALA A 195 -6.91 -9.21 41.05
N LEU A 196 -8.01 -8.69 41.64
CA LEU A 196 -8.26 -7.39 42.27
C LEU A 196 -8.91 -6.38 41.30
N VAL A 197 -10.22 -6.11 41.38
CA VAL A 197 -10.97 -5.65 42.57
C VAL A 197 -12.38 -6.23 42.60
N ASN A 198 -12.73 -6.87 43.72
CA ASN A 198 -14.08 -7.29 44.10
C ASN A 198 -14.73 -6.23 45.00
N LEU A 199 -16.05 -6.35 45.15
CA LEU A 199 -16.99 -5.79 46.16
C LEU A 199 -17.88 -4.68 45.57
N GLN A 200 -19.21 -4.80 45.50
CA GLN A 200 -20.17 -5.73 46.10
C GLN A 200 -21.45 -5.81 45.24
N ASN A 201 -22.00 -7.03 45.11
CA ASN A 201 -23.45 -7.26 45.01
C ASN A 201 -23.99 -7.57 46.43
N PRO A 202 -25.29 -7.40 46.67
CA PRO A 202 -26.18 -8.57 46.61
C PRO A 202 -27.55 -8.31 45.94
N GLU A 203 -27.88 -9.16 44.95
CA GLU A 203 -29.06 -10.08 44.84
C GLU A 203 -30.39 -9.80 45.61
N PRO A 204 -31.54 -10.45 45.27
CA PRO A 204 -32.34 -10.42 44.02
C PRO A 204 -33.89 -10.32 44.25
N LEU A 205 -34.67 -10.03 43.17
CA LEU A 205 -36.09 -10.44 42.87
C LEU A 205 -37.24 -10.06 43.88
N PRO A 206 -38.53 -9.88 43.46
CA PRO A 206 -39.28 -10.79 42.58
C PRO A 206 -40.30 -10.17 41.61
N GLU A 207 -40.94 -11.10 40.90
CA GLU A 207 -41.99 -11.06 39.88
C GLU A 207 -43.23 -10.19 40.20
N GLY A 208 -43.90 -9.73 39.15
CA GLY A 208 -45.22 -9.10 39.22
C GLY A 208 -45.95 -9.14 37.87
N GLU A 209 -47.03 -9.89 37.84
CA GLU A 209 -47.99 -10.12 36.73
C GLU A 209 -48.72 -8.84 36.27
N GLY A 210 -49.27 -8.85 35.04
CA GLY A 210 -50.34 -7.92 34.64
C GLY A 210 -50.48 -7.68 33.13
N ASN A 211 -51.37 -8.43 32.49
CA ASN A 211 -52.01 -8.18 31.19
C ASN A 211 -53.27 -7.28 31.40
N PRO A 212 -54.13 -6.98 30.42
CA PRO A 212 -54.01 -6.43 29.05
C PRO A 212 -54.94 -5.17 28.88
N ASP A 213 -55.42 -4.91 27.66
CA ASP A 213 -56.58 -4.06 27.24
C ASP A 213 -56.22 -2.67 26.68
N GLU A 214 -56.37 -2.49 25.36
CA GLU A 214 -57.54 -1.93 24.63
C GLU A 214 -57.26 -0.44 24.34
N ALA A 215 -57.63 0.23 23.26
CA ALA A 215 -58.37 0.04 22.01
C ALA A 215 -57.84 1.20 21.11
N GLY A 216 -58.09 1.34 19.81
CA GLY A 216 -59.18 0.95 18.94
C GLY A 216 -59.12 1.84 17.68
N ASP A 217 -60.15 1.69 16.84
CA ASP A 217 -60.43 2.34 15.55
C ASP A 217 -59.50 1.94 14.38
N GLY A 218 -59.97 1.30 13.31
CA GLY A 218 -61.19 1.60 12.51
C GLY A 218 -60.78 2.58 11.40
N ILE A 219 -61.05 2.46 10.09
CA ILE A 219 -62.02 1.74 9.26
C ILE A 219 -61.46 1.75 7.81
N VAL A 220 -61.67 0.64 7.08
CA VAL A 220 -62.06 0.42 5.65
C VAL A 220 -61.84 1.61 4.66
N GLU A 221 -61.24 1.46 3.47
CA GLU A 221 -61.83 0.83 2.26
C GLU A 221 -60.86 0.84 1.05
N GLU A 222 -61.16 -0.04 0.09
CA GLU A 222 -60.51 -0.40 -1.19
C GLU A 222 -60.18 0.76 -2.17
N GLN A 223 -59.22 0.55 -3.11
CA GLN A 223 -59.53 0.29 -4.53
C GLN A 223 -58.30 0.39 -5.50
N GLU A 224 -58.20 -0.64 -6.35
CA GLU A 224 -57.57 -0.93 -7.65
C GLU A 224 -56.55 -0.02 -8.41
N HIS A 225 -55.51 -0.71 -8.96
CA HIS A 225 -54.75 -0.68 -10.25
C HIS A 225 -54.90 0.50 -11.27
N PRO A 226 -53.92 0.84 -12.19
CA PRO A 226 -53.15 -0.09 -13.02
C PRO A 226 -51.75 0.36 -13.59
N VAL A 227 -51.22 -0.54 -14.43
CA VAL A 227 -50.06 -0.57 -15.36
C VAL A 227 -49.87 0.66 -16.27
N ASN A 228 -48.62 1.06 -16.57
CA ASN A 228 -48.13 1.25 -17.96
C ASN A 228 -46.65 1.62 -18.11
N ALA A 229 -46.10 1.21 -19.26
CA ALA A 229 -44.70 1.20 -19.63
C ALA A 229 -44.38 2.13 -20.84
N ILE A 230 -43.07 2.31 -21.08
CA ILE A 230 -42.31 2.70 -22.32
C ILE A 230 -42.45 4.20 -22.75
N PRO A 231 -41.43 4.89 -23.37
CA PRO A 231 -40.31 4.31 -24.14
C PRO A 231 -38.89 4.92 -24.09
N ASN A 232 -37.94 4.06 -24.49
CA ASN A 232 -36.63 4.39 -25.06
C ASN A 232 -36.75 5.32 -26.28
N PRO A 233 -35.70 6.09 -26.58
CA PRO A 233 -35.30 6.35 -27.96
C PRO A 233 -33.93 5.75 -28.27
N ALA A 234 -33.88 5.15 -29.46
CA ALA A 234 -32.72 4.54 -30.06
C ALA A 234 -31.71 5.57 -30.60
N GLY A 235 -30.44 5.14 -30.64
CA GLY A 235 -29.57 5.30 -31.81
C GLY A 235 -28.86 6.64 -32.00
N VAL A 236 -27.58 6.68 -31.63
CA VAL A 236 -26.55 7.34 -32.46
C VAL A 236 -25.30 6.46 -32.43
N ASP A 237 -24.95 5.98 -33.62
CA ASP A 237 -23.71 5.32 -33.98
C ASP A 237 -22.58 6.36 -34.02
N VAL A 238 -21.51 6.14 -33.26
CA VAL A 238 -20.24 6.87 -33.42
C VAL A 238 -19.10 5.88 -33.26
N SER A 239 -18.50 5.54 -34.40
CA SER A 239 -17.19 4.92 -34.52
C SER A 239 -16.16 5.65 -33.65
N MET A 240 -15.58 4.95 -32.68
CA MET A 240 -14.49 5.44 -31.85
C MET A 240 -13.19 4.74 -32.24
N GLU A 241 -12.26 5.54 -32.74
CA GLU A 241 -10.87 5.18 -32.99
C GLU A 241 -10.12 4.90 -31.67
N ASN A 242 -9.20 3.94 -31.76
CA ASN A 242 -8.19 3.51 -30.79
C ASN A 242 -7.96 4.42 -29.56
N THR A 243 -8.52 4.01 -28.42
CA THR A 243 -8.17 4.53 -27.10
C THR A 243 -6.97 3.75 -26.55
N SER A 244 -5.87 4.44 -26.30
CA SER A 244 -4.63 3.88 -25.74
C SER A 244 -4.82 3.59 -24.26
N SER A 245 -4.93 2.30 -23.91
CA SER A 245 -5.00 1.82 -22.53
C SER A 245 -3.68 2.05 -21.79
N VAL A 246 -3.74 2.33 -20.48
CA VAL A 246 -2.55 2.27 -19.61
C VAL A 246 -2.25 0.79 -19.36
N SER A 247 -1.67 0.15 -20.37
CA SER A 247 -1.15 -1.19 -20.22
C SER A 247 0.08 -1.14 -19.30
N ILE A 248 0.22 -2.15 -18.43
CA ILE A 248 1.45 -2.51 -17.72
C ILE A 248 2.64 -2.49 -18.67
N ASN A 249 2.47 -2.88 -19.95
CA ASN A 249 3.53 -2.78 -20.95
C ASN A 249 4.03 -1.34 -21.14
N GLN A 250 3.16 -0.34 -21.07
CA GLN A 250 3.53 1.07 -21.17
C GLN A 250 4.22 1.58 -19.90
N VAL A 251 3.83 1.06 -18.73
CA VAL A 251 4.51 1.29 -17.45
C VAL A 251 5.92 0.67 -17.47
N LEU A 252 6.03 -0.56 -17.95
CA LEU A 252 7.29 -1.30 -18.08
C LEU A 252 8.21 -0.66 -19.12
N GLN A 253 7.71 -0.28 -20.29
CA GLN A 253 8.50 0.38 -21.33
C GLN A 253 9.10 1.71 -20.87
N LYS A 254 8.40 2.49 -20.04
CA LYS A 254 8.96 3.71 -19.43
C LYS A 254 10.06 3.39 -18.41
N SER A 255 9.91 2.31 -17.65
CA SER A 255 10.96 1.86 -16.72
C SER A 255 12.18 1.30 -17.46
N ASP A 256 12.00 0.49 -18.50
CA ASP A 256 13.06 -0.10 -19.31
C ASP A 256 13.78 0.95 -20.18
N ALA A 257 13.06 1.94 -20.73
CA ALA A 257 13.68 3.08 -21.41
C ALA A 257 14.60 3.87 -20.46
N ARG A 258 14.27 3.91 -19.16
CA ARG A 258 15.13 4.53 -18.14
C ARG A 258 16.29 3.64 -17.73
N VAL A 259 16.12 2.31 -17.72
CA VAL A 259 17.21 1.34 -17.53
C VAL A 259 18.18 1.38 -18.73
N GLN A 260 17.68 1.58 -19.96
CA GLN A 260 18.52 1.76 -21.15
C GLN A 260 19.22 3.12 -21.20
N ILE A 261 18.62 4.18 -20.64
CA ILE A 261 19.30 5.48 -20.43
C ILE A 261 20.37 5.40 -19.31
N LEU A 262 20.43 4.29 -18.55
CA LEU A 262 21.46 4.00 -17.56
C LEU A 262 22.55 3.03 -18.03
N LYS A 263 22.69 2.81 -19.34
CA LYS A 263 23.95 2.32 -19.89
C LYS A 263 24.73 3.53 -20.44
N PRO A 264 25.64 4.15 -19.67
CA PRO A 264 26.60 5.04 -20.28
C PRO A 264 27.49 4.18 -21.17
N GLU A 265 27.34 4.33 -22.48
CA GLU A 265 28.44 4.04 -23.38
C GLU A 265 29.56 5.00 -22.98
N THR A 266 30.49 4.49 -22.18
CA THR A 266 31.55 5.29 -21.58
C THR A 266 32.60 5.52 -22.65
N ARG A 267 32.34 6.46 -23.56
CA ARG A 267 33.42 7.17 -24.23
C ARG A 267 33.95 8.16 -23.20
N ALA A 268 35.00 7.75 -22.49
CA ALA A 268 35.69 8.56 -21.51
C ALA A 268 36.19 9.87 -22.15
N GLN A 269 35.44 10.96 -22.00
CA GLN A 269 36.00 12.30 -21.96
C GLN A 269 36.29 12.61 -20.51
N LYS A 270 37.56 12.41 -20.17
CA LYS A 270 38.18 12.77 -18.89
C LYS A 270 37.98 14.28 -18.66
N PRO A 271 37.35 14.72 -17.56
CA PRO A 271 37.34 16.14 -17.22
C PRO A 271 38.79 16.56 -16.95
N ASP A 272 39.15 17.82 -17.23
CA ASP A 272 40.52 18.31 -17.10
C ASP A 272 41.04 18.23 -15.65
N ASP A 273 41.59 17.06 -15.30
CA ASP A 273 42.24 16.74 -14.02
C ASP A 273 43.36 17.74 -13.67
N ARG A 274 43.89 18.45 -14.68
CA ARG A 274 44.96 19.43 -14.49
C ARG A 274 44.50 20.61 -13.64
N LEU A 275 43.26 21.07 -13.78
CA LEU A 275 42.76 22.20 -12.99
C LEU A 275 42.55 21.82 -11.53
N PHE A 276 41.94 20.66 -11.26
CA PHE A 276 41.75 20.16 -9.90
C PHE A 276 43.07 19.75 -9.24
N THR A 277 44.01 19.20 -10.00
CA THR A 277 45.36 18.87 -9.50
C THR A 277 46.16 20.13 -9.17
N LEU A 278 46.10 21.17 -10.01
CA LEU A 278 46.76 22.45 -9.73
C LEU A 278 46.14 23.16 -8.53
N ALA A 279 44.81 23.11 -8.38
CA ALA A 279 44.12 23.65 -7.21
C ALA A 279 44.52 22.90 -5.92
N ALA A 280 44.60 21.57 -5.97
CA ALA A 280 45.05 20.76 -4.84
C ALA A 280 46.51 21.08 -4.46
N ILE A 281 47.43 21.12 -5.43
CA ILE A 281 48.84 21.49 -5.18
C ILE A 281 48.95 22.90 -4.59
N GLY A 282 48.20 23.87 -5.13
CA GLY A 282 48.17 25.23 -4.60
C GLY A 282 47.70 25.30 -3.15
N LEU A 283 46.65 24.54 -2.81
CA LEU A 283 46.13 24.45 -1.44
C LEU A 283 47.17 23.82 -0.48
N THR A 284 47.86 22.75 -0.91
CA THR A 284 48.90 22.10 -0.10
C THR A 284 50.07 23.04 0.16
N VAL A 285 50.54 23.77 -0.85
CA VAL A 285 51.63 24.74 -0.70
C VAL A 285 51.22 25.88 0.24
N ALA A 286 49.99 26.39 0.12
CA ALA A 286 49.49 27.44 1.02
C ALA A 286 49.46 26.97 2.48
N ILE A 287 49.02 25.75 2.75
CA ILE A 287 49.01 25.16 4.10
C ILE A 287 50.45 25.05 4.64
N VAL A 288 51.39 24.54 3.84
CA VAL A 288 52.80 24.42 4.27
C VAL A 288 53.44 25.78 4.55
N VAL A 289 53.17 26.79 3.72
CA VAL A 289 53.66 28.16 3.95
C VAL A 289 53.06 28.75 5.23
N LEU A 290 51.77 28.53 5.51
CA LEU A 290 51.13 28.98 6.74
C LEU A 290 51.71 28.29 7.98
N LEU A 291 52.03 26.99 7.88
CA LEU A 291 52.67 26.25 8.97
C LEU A 291 54.11 26.71 9.20
N LEU A 292 54.89 26.96 8.14
CA LEU A 292 56.25 27.52 8.26
C LEU A 292 56.22 28.94 8.82
N LYS A 293 55.28 29.77 8.38
CA LYS A 293 55.12 31.14 8.89
C LYS A 293 54.69 31.14 10.36
N LYS A 294 53.82 30.20 10.76
CA LYS A 294 53.46 29.96 12.17
C LYS A 294 54.66 29.45 12.98
N PHE A 295 55.47 28.56 12.41
CA PHE A 295 56.67 28.04 13.04
C PHE A 295 57.70 29.15 13.27
N ILE A 296 58.09 29.91 12.24
CA ILE A 296 59.03 31.04 12.35
C ILE A 296 58.55 32.09 13.36
N LYS A 297 57.25 32.44 13.32
CA LYS A 297 56.67 33.35 14.30
C LYS A 297 56.70 32.78 15.72
N SER A 298 56.58 31.47 15.90
CA SER A 298 56.72 30.82 17.21
C SER A 298 58.19 30.74 17.67
N THR A 299 59.15 30.61 16.76
CA THR A 299 60.59 30.59 17.10
C THR A 299 61.11 31.98 17.48
N GLU A 300 60.60 33.06 16.89
CA GLU A 300 60.95 34.44 17.29
C GLU A 300 60.53 34.79 18.72
N HIS A 301 59.48 34.15 19.27
CA HIS A 301 59.08 34.36 20.66
C HIS A 301 59.88 33.49 21.66
N GLY A 302 60.70 32.55 21.17
CA GLY A 302 61.56 31.69 21.99
C GLY A 302 62.99 32.22 22.20
N ALA A 303 63.43 33.22 21.42
CA ALA A 303 64.79 33.73 21.43
C ALA A 303 65.04 34.91 22.40
N VAL A 304 64.08 35.28 23.25
CA VAL A 304 64.20 36.37 24.25
C VAL A 304 64.52 35.87 25.67
N PHE A 305 64.62 34.55 25.90
CA PHE A 305 65.02 33.97 27.19
C PHE A 305 66.28 33.11 27.06
N MET A 306 67.37 33.70 26.56
CA MET A 306 68.72 33.18 26.80
C MET A 306 69.73 34.31 26.54
N GLY A 307 69.78 35.24 27.49
CA GLY A 307 70.74 36.33 27.52
C GLY A 307 70.72 37.00 28.89
N GLU A 308 71.82 36.80 29.62
CA GLU A 308 72.25 37.48 30.86
C GLU A 308 71.76 36.93 32.22
N SER A 309 72.71 36.20 32.83
CA SER A 309 73.18 36.24 34.24
C SER A 309 72.27 35.83 35.39
#